data_AF-A0A5N5GLL0-F1
#
_entry.id   AF-A0A5N5GLL0-F1
#
_cell.length_a   1.000
_cell.length_b   1.000
_cell.length_c   1.000
_cell.angle_alpha   90.00
_cell.angle_beta   90.00
_cell.angle_gamma   90.00
#
_symmetry.space_group_name_H-M   'P 1'
#
loop_
_entity.id
_entity.type
_entity.pdbx_description
1 polymer ?
#
loop_
_entity_poly.entity_id
_entity_poly.type
_entity_poly.pdbx_seq_one_letter_code
_entity_poly.pdbx_strand_id
1 'polypeptide(L)'
;MILGLNECGFVEEAIVKFMSMDVQPNSTTLVIVMSACSSLGALKFGKSIHGYCMRKLSVRNVILENAVLDFYMRCGSLVNARYLFVNMPKRYVYSWTSMVGGYAQRGFCNEAVMLFQEKVQGEEVEPNEATIVNVLSACSSTRHSTIYKLLVEV
;
A
#
# COMPACT_ATOMS: atom_id res chain seq x y z
N MET A 1 -20.40 -10.25 7.23
CA MET A 1 -19.69 -11.17 8.15
C MET A 1 -18.20 -10.89 8.19
N ILE A 2 -17.43 -11.08 7.11
CA ILE A 2 -15.97 -10.81 7.08
C ILE A 2 -15.64 -9.30 7.26
N LEU A 3 -16.45 -8.38 6.70
CA LEU A 3 -16.29 -6.94 6.88
C LEU A 3 -16.36 -6.54 8.37
N GLY A 4 -17.37 -7.03 9.09
CA GLY A 4 -17.56 -6.73 10.51
C GLY A 4 -16.45 -7.29 11.40
N LEU A 5 -15.87 -8.45 11.07
CA LEU A 5 -14.74 -9.03 11.83
C LEU A 5 -13.48 -8.18 11.70
N ASN A 6 -13.21 -7.64 10.51
CA ASN A 6 -12.07 -6.76 10.29
C ASN A 6 -12.23 -5.40 10.97
N GLU A 7 -13.43 -4.82 10.97
CA GLU A 7 -13.73 -3.56 11.65
C GLU A 7 -13.70 -3.68 13.18
N CYS A 8 -14.01 -4.86 13.73
CA CYS A 8 -13.93 -5.15 15.16
C CYS A 8 -12.55 -5.61 15.66
N GLY A 9 -11.52 -5.62 14.80
CA GLY A 9 -10.16 -6.03 15.19
C GLY A 9 -9.92 -7.54 15.29
N PHE A 10 -10.89 -8.37 14.88
CA PHE A 10 -10.76 -9.83 14.84
C PHE A 10 -10.12 -10.28 13.51
N VAL A 11 -8.89 -9.82 13.30
CA VAL A 11 -8.17 -9.95 12.03
C VAL A 11 -7.87 -11.41 11.69
N GLU A 12 -7.59 -12.25 12.70
CA GLU A 12 -7.36 -13.69 12.53
C GLU A 12 -8.64 -14.43 12.14
N GLU A 13 -9.77 -14.08 12.74
CA GLU A 13 -11.07 -14.69 12.47
C GLU A 13 -11.54 -14.39 11.04
N ALA A 14 -11.23 -13.19 10.52
CA ALA A 14 -11.49 -12.83 9.13
C ALA A 14 -10.73 -13.76 8.15
N ILE A 15 -9.48 -14.12 8.48
CA ILE A 15 -8.68 -15.08 7.69
C ILE A 15 -9.24 -16.50 7.81
N VAL A 16 -9.55 -16.96 9.03
CA VAL A 16 -10.14 -18.29 9.25
C VAL A 16 -11.46 -18.42 8.49
N LYS A 17 -12.32 -17.39 8.56
CA LYS A 17 -13.59 -17.39 7.86
C LYS A 17 -13.42 -17.41 6.34
N PHE A 18 -12.44 -16.70 5.81
CA PHE A 18 -12.10 -16.74 4.38
C PHE A 18 -11.66 -18.13 3.93
N MET A 19 -10.83 -18.82 4.73
CA MET A 19 -10.36 -20.17 4.42
C MET A 19 -11.48 -21.22 4.42
N SER A 20 -12.58 -20.97 5.15
CA SER A 20 -13.73 -21.87 5.23
C SER A 20 -14.87 -21.48 4.26
N MET A 21 -14.63 -20.65 3.25
CA MET A 21 -15.66 -20.24 2.30
C MET A 21 -15.85 -21.30 1.21
N ASP A 22 -17.09 -21.78 1.05
CA ASP A 22 -17.47 -22.67 -0.06
C ASP A 22 -17.91 -21.91 -1.32
N VAL A 23 -17.88 -20.57 -1.25
CA VAL A 23 -18.26 -19.67 -2.36
C VAL A 23 -17.06 -18.84 -2.79
N GLN A 24 -17.03 -18.46 -4.07
CA GLN A 24 -15.94 -17.63 -4.58
C GLN A 24 -15.96 -16.23 -3.93
N PRO A 25 -14.83 -15.77 -3.37
CA PRO A 25 -14.73 -14.43 -2.79
C PRO A 25 -14.80 -13.36 -3.87
N ASN A 26 -15.56 -12.30 -3.61
CA ASN A 26 -15.60 -11.10 -4.44
C ASN A 26 -14.46 -10.12 -4.09
N SER A 27 -14.33 -9.02 -4.85
CA SER A 27 -13.29 -8.00 -4.65
C SER A 27 -13.29 -7.41 -3.24
N THR A 28 -14.47 -7.12 -2.67
CA THR A 28 -14.59 -6.61 -1.30
C THR A 28 -14.05 -7.60 -0.27
N THR A 29 -14.38 -8.89 -0.41
CA THR A 29 -13.86 -9.94 0.46
C THR A 29 -12.33 -10.00 0.39
N LEU A 30 -11.78 -9.94 -0.82
CA LEU A 30 -10.34 -9.96 -1.04
C LEU A 30 -9.65 -8.73 -0.45
N VAL A 31 -10.23 -7.53 -0.57
CA VAL A 31 -9.72 -6.30 0.07
C VAL A 31 -9.61 -6.49 1.58
N ILE A 32 -10.66 -7.01 2.21
CA ILE A 32 -10.68 -7.20 3.67
C ILE A 32 -9.59 -8.17 4.11
N VAL A 33 -9.45 -9.31 3.42
CA VAL A 33 -8.47 -10.32 3.80
C VAL A 33 -7.04 -9.84 3.49
N MET A 34 -6.82 -9.02 2.46
CA MET A 34 -5.53 -8.37 2.22
C MET A 34 -5.18 -7.39 3.33
N SER A 35 -6.13 -6.56 3.79
CA SER A 35 -5.94 -5.69 4.96
C SER A 35 -5.64 -6.50 6.23
N ALA A 36 -6.30 -7.65 6.39
CA ALA A 36 -6.03 -8.54 7.52
C ALA A 36 -4.60 -9.10 7.48
N CYS A 37 -4.15 -9.56 6.31
CA CYS A 37 -2.78 -10.00 6.11
C CYS A 37 -1.76 -8.88 6.34
N SER A 38 -2.12 -7.65 5.96
CA SER A 38 -1.31 -6.44 6.15
C SER A 38 -1.07 -6.16 7.64
N SER A 39 -2.12 -6.26 8.46
CA SER A 39 -2.05 -6.06 9.91
C SER A 39 -1.33 -7.17 10.65
N LEU A 40 -1.46 -8.42 10.22
CA LEU A 40 -0.81 -9.57 10.85
C LEU A 40 0.61 -9.84 10.32
N GLY A 41 1.08 -9.11 9.31
CA GLY A 41 2.36 -9.39 8.65
C GLY A 41 2.39 -10.76 7.94
N ALA A 42 1.23 -11.29 7.53
CA ALA A 42 1.06 -12.64 7.01
C ALA A 42 1.51 -12.78 5.53
N LEU A 43 2.79 -12.50 5.25
CA LEU A 43 3.32 -12.35 3.89
C LEU A 43 3.09 -13.57 2.99
N LYS A 44 3.32 -14.78 3.50
CA LYS A 44 3.14 -16.03 2.72
C LYS A 44 1.67 -16.21 2.30
N PHE A 45 0.76 -15.97 3.23
CA PHE A 45 -0.67 -16.11 2.98
C PHE A 45 -1.19 -15.03 2.04
N GLY A 46 -0.88 -13.76 2.29
CA GLY A 46 -1.27 -12.66 1.41
C GLY A 46 -0.70 -12.79 -0.01
N LYS A 47 0.49 -13.37 -0.21
CA LYS A 47 1.01 -13.72 -1.54
C LYS A 47 0.14 -14.77 -2.25
N SER A 48 -0.34 -15.77 -1.54
CA SER A 48 -1.24 -16.79 -2.12
C SER A 48 -2.57 -16.17 -2.56
N ILE A 49 -3.12 -15.24 -1.77
CA ILE A 49 -4.33 -14.48 -2.09
C ILE A 49 -4.08 -13.57 -3.30
N HIS A 50 -2.99 -12.81 -3.33
CA HIS A 50 -2.68 -11.99 -4.49
C HIS A 50 -2.55 -12.83 -5.78
N GLY A 51 -1.91 -14.01 -5.69
CA GLY A 51 -1.87 -14.96 -6.79
C GLY A 51 -3.26 -15.47 -7.22
N TYR A 52 -4.16 -15.70 -6.27
CA TYR A 52 -5.57 -16.01 -6.55
C TYR A 52 -6.24 -14.85 -7.30
N CYS A 53 -6.09 -13.61 -6.84
CA CYS A 53 -6.63 -12.42 -7.48
C CYS A 53 -6.20 -12.32 -8.94
N MET A 54 -4.91 -12.51 -9.23
CA MET A 54 -4.35 -12.46 -10.58
C MET A 54 -4.91 -13.53 -11.52
N ARG A 55 -5.30 -14.70 -10.99
CA ARG A 55 -5.83 -15.81 -11.80
C ARG A 55 -7.34 -15.78 -11.98
N LYS A 56 -8.08 -15.24 -11.00
CA LYS A 56 -9.55 -15.36 -10.93
C LYS A 56 -10.29 -14.07 -11.21
N LEU A 57 -9.67 -12.92 -11.01
CA LEU A 57 -10.30 -11.64 -11.32
C LEU A 57 -9.99 -11.24 -12.75
N SER A 58 -11.02 -11.14 -13.57
CA SER A 58 -10.93 -10.68 -14.97
C SER A 58 -10.81 -9.17 -15.11
N VAL A 59 -11.25 -8.41 -14.09
CA VAL A 59 -11.25 -6.94 -14.09
C VAL A 59 -10.37 -6.44 -12.95
N ARG A 60 -9.44 -5.53 -13.27
CA ARG A 60 -8.60 -4.86 -12.27
C ARG A 60 -9.45 -3.91 -11.43
N ASN A 61 -9.31 -4.00 -10.11
CA ASN A 61 -10.02 -3.17 -9.16
C ASN A 61 -9.00 -2.34 -8.39
N VAL A 62 -9.05 -1.02 -8.55
CA VAL A 62 -8.11 -0.06 -7.96
C VAL A 62 -8.08 -0.16 -6.42
N ILE A 63 -9.23 -0.41 -5.79
CA ILE A 63 -9.32 -0.55 -4.33
C ILE A 63 -8.54 -1.79 -3.89
N LEU A 64 -8.71 -2.91 -4.61
CA LEU A 64 -7.96 -4.13 -4.34
C LEU A 64 -6.46 -3.98 -4.63
N GLU A 65 -6.09 -3.35 -5.75
CA GLU A 65 -4.68 -3.08 -6.07
C GLU A 65 -4.00 -2.24 -4.99
N ASN A 66 -4.69 -1.22 -4.46
CA ASN A 66 -4.21 -0.41 -3.35
C ASN A 66 -4.12 -1.19 -2.02
N ALA A 67 -5.07 -2.09 -1.74
CA ALA A 67 -5.01 -2.95 -0.56
C ALA A 67 -3.83 -3.95 -0.64
N VAL A 68 -3.56 -4.50 -1.84
CA VAL A 68 -2.40 -5.38 -2.07
C VAL A 68 -1.09 -4.58 -1.96
N LEU A 69 -1.07 -3.34 -2.44
CA LEU A 69 0.07 -2.44 -2.29
C LEU A 69 0.40 -2.16 -0.82
N ASP A 70 -0.60 -1.74 -0.03
CA ASP A 70 -0.46 -1.54 1.41
C ASP A 70 0.04 -2.81 2.11
N PHE A 71 -0.54 -3.97 1.78
CA PHE A 71 -0.09 -5.25 2.30
C PHE A 71 1.41 -5.50 2.06
N TYR A 72 1.89 -5.32 0.84
CA TYR A 72 3.31 -5.56 0.54
C TYR A 72 4.21 -4.56 1.25
N MET A 73 3.81 -3.30 1.35
CA MET A 73 4.53 -2.30 2.13
C MET A 73 4.60 -2.70 3.59
N ARG A 74 3.46 -3.00 4.23
CA ARG A 74 3.38 -3.34 5.66
C ARG A 74 4.09 -4.64 6.01
N CYS A 75 4.07 -5.64 5.12
CA CYS A 75 4.84 -6.87 5.27
C CYS A 75 6.33 -6.74 4.91
N GLY A 76 6.83 -5.53 4.58
CA GLY A 76 8.24 -5.27 4.30
C GLY A 76 8.74 -5.80 2.95
N SER A 77 7.83 -6.26 2.08
CA SER A 77 8.17 -6.79 0.76
C SER A 77 8.21 -5.67 -0.29
N LEU A 78 9.14 -4.73 -0.10
CA LEU A 78 9.26 -3.49 -0.89
C LEU A 78 9.44 -3.72 -2.39
N VAL A 79 10.15 -4.78 -2.78
CA VAL A 79 10.34 -5.14 -4.20
C VAL A 79 9.00 -5.44 -4.87
N ASN A 80 8.12 -6.23 -4.23
CA ASN A 80 6.80 -6.53 -4.78
C ASN A 80 5.87 -5.31 -4.74
N ALA A 81 5.97 -4.48 -3.69
CA ALA A 81 5.21 -3.23 -3.63
C ALA A 81 5.59 -2.28 -4.77
N ARG A 82 6.89 -2.06 -5.00
CA ARG A 82 7.39 -1.23 -6.11
C ARG A 82 7.01 -1.81 -7.47
N TYR A 83 7.14 -3.13 -7.64
CA TYR A 83 6.72 -3.80 -8.88
C TYR A 83 5.24 -3.57 -9.15
N LEU A 84 4.36 -3.79 -8.15
CA LEU A 84 2.93 -3.57 -8.30
C LEU A 84 2.64 -2.10 -8.63
N PHE A 85 3.22 -1.17 -7.88
CA PHE A 85 3.06 0.28 -8.07
C PHE A 85 3.40 0.70 -9.52
N VAL A 86 4.54 0.28 -10.05
CA VAL A 86 4.97 0.62 -11.41
C VAL A 86 4.04 -0.01 -12.47
N ASN A 87 3.43 -1.16 -12.20
CA ASN A 87 2.52 -1.84 -13.14
C ASN A 87 1.02 -1.48 -12.97
N MET A 88 0.67 -0.57 -12.05
CA MET A 88 -0.70 -0.07 -11.93
C MET A 88 -1.11 0.71 -13.20
N PRO A 89 -2.34 0.50 -13.72
CA PRO A 89 -2.81 1.23 -14.91
C PRO A 89 -2.96 2.72 -14.63
N LYS A 90 -3.37 3.01 -13.39
CA LYS A 90 -3.72 4.33 -12.92
C LYS A 90 -3.35 4.40 -11.45
N ARG A 91 -2.53 5.39 -11.10
CA ARG A 91 -2.09 5.64 -9.72
C ARG A 91 -2.84 6.87 -9.22
N TYR A 92 -3.54 6.71 -8.11
CA TYR A 92 -4.24 7.82 -7.46
C TYR A 92 -3.42 8.36 -6.30
N VAL A 93 -3.84 9.48 -5.71
CA VAL A 93 -3.20 10.09 -4.53
C VAL A 93 -2.85 9.02 -3.50
N TYR A 94 -3.81 8.14 -3.17
CA TYR A 94 -3.63 7.06 -2.21
C TYR A 94 -2.47 6.12 -2.55
N SER A 95 -2.33 5.68 -3.80
CA SER A 95 -1.24 4.77 -4.23
C SER A 95 0.14 5.38 -3.96
N TRP A 96 0.27 6.68 -4.22
CA TRP A 96 1.50 7.42 -3.94
C TRP A 96 1.72 7.60 -2.42
N THR A 97 0.68 7.99 -1.68
CA THR A 97 0.74 8.17 -0.22
C THR A 97 1.19 6.88 0.47
N SER A 98 0.65 5.72 0.07
CA SER A 98 1.03 4.42 0.62
C SER A 98 2.49 4.08 0.36
N MET A 99 3.01 4.35 -0.84
CA MET A 99 4.42 4.08 -1.15
C MET A 99 5.37 5.04 -0.42
N VAL A 100 5.11 6.35 -0.48
CA VAL A 100 5.93 7.37 0.19
C VAL A 100 5.94 7.13 1.70
N GLY A 101 4.76 6.93 2.30
CA GLY A 101 4.62 6.64 3.73
C GLY A 101 5.28 5.33 4.13
N GLY A 102 5.09 4.27 3.35
CA GLY A 102 5.68 2.99 3.66
C GLY A 102 7.21 2.97 3.56
N TYR A 103 7.80 3.75 2.64
CA TYR A 103 9.26 3.97 2.58
C TYR A 103 9.75 4.80 3.77
N ALA A 104 9.10 5.93 4.05
CA ALA A 104 9.43 6.81 5.17
C ALA A 104 9.44 6.06 6.52
N GLN A 105 8.37 5.31 6.81
CA GLN A 105 8.24 4.53 8.06
C GLN A 105 9.30 3.44 8.23
N ARG A 106 9.99 3.06 7.15
CA ARG A 106 11.02 2.02 7.13
C ARG A 106 12.43 2.57 7.00
N GLY A 107 12.60 3.89 7.03
CA GLY A 107 13.89 4.55 6.93
C GLY A 107 14.43 4.70 5.50
N PHE A 108 13.67 4.32 4.47
CA PHE A 108 14.02 4.51 3.06
C PHE A 108 13.69 5.94 2.61
N CYS A 109 14.31 6.91 3.28
CA CYS A 109 13.93 8.31 3.17
C CYS A 109 14.24 8.90 1.79
N ASN A 110 15.36 8.48 1.17
CA ASN A 110 15.72 8.95 -0.17
C ASN A 110 14.71 8.47 -1.21
N GLU A 111 14.28 7.21 -1.12
CA GLU A 111 13.27 6.62 -1.99
C GLU A 111 11.91 7.30 -1.80
N ALA A 112 11.55 7.64 -0.56
CA ALA A 112 10.34 8.41 -0.26
C ALA A 112 10.36 9.80 -0.91
N VAL A 113 11.48 10.53 -0.78
CA VAL A 113 11.67 11.87 -1.37
C VAL A 113 11.67 11.81 -2.90
N MET A 114 12.42 10.89 -3.50
CA MET A 114 12.48 10.72 -4.95
C MET A 114 11.09 10.41 -5.53
N LEU A 115 10.33 9.53 -4.88
CA LEU A 115 8.98 9.20 -5.32
C LEU A 115 7.99 10.36 -5.14
N PHE A 116 8.17 11.18 -4.10
CA PHE A 116 7.38 12.41 -3.95
C PHE A 116 7.69 13.43 -5.06
N GLN A 117 8.95 13.60 -5.43
CA GLN A 117 9.35 14.48 -6.53
C GLN A 117 8.77 14.00 -7.87
N GLU A 118 8.84 12.70 -8.15
CA GLU A 118 8.22 12.08 -9.33
C GLU A 118 6.70 12.39 -9.39
N LYS A 119 6.03 12.36 -8.24
CA LYS A 119 4.60 12.71 -8.14
C LYS A 119 4.32 14.17 -8.48
N VAL A 120 5.08 15.10 -7.90
CA VAL A 120 4.88 16.55 -8.08
C VAL A 120 5.16 16.97 -9.51
N GLN A 121 6.18 16.39 -10.15
CA GLN A 121 6.54 16.68 -11.55
C GLN A 121 5.50 16.18 -12.56
N GLY A 122 4.67 15.21 -12.18
CA GLY A 122 3.73 14.56 -13.10
C GLY A 122 2.43 15.33 -13.39
N GLU A 123 2.20 16.49 -12.78
CA GLU A 123 1.03 17.40 -12.88
C GLU A 123 -0.39 16.79 -12.64
N GLU A 124 -0.59 15.48 -12.76
CA GLU A 124 -1.92 14.87 -12.76
C GLU A 124 -2.52 14.64 -11.36
N VAL A 125 -1.69 14.62 -10.31
CA VAL A 125 -2.14 14.22 -8.97
C VAL A 125 -1.40 14.97 -7.87
N GLU A 126 -2.05 15.98 -7.29
CA GLU A 126 -1.51 16.72 -6.15
C GLU A 126 -1.25 15.81 -4.93
N PRO A 127 -0.13 16.03 -4.20
CA PRO A 127 0.08 15.40 -2.89
C PRO A 127 -0.94 15.88 -1.86
N ASN A 128 -1.45 14.94 -1.05
CA ASN A 128 -2.26 15.29 0.11
C ASN A 128 -1.40 15.51 1.37
N GLU A 129 -2.00 16.07 2.41
CA GLU A 129 -1.37 16.34 3.71
C GLU A 129 -0.61 15.13 4.27
N ALA A 130 -1.22 13.93 4.23
CA ALA A 130 -0.57 12.71 4.70
C ALA A 130 0.73 12.40 3.94
N THR A 131 0.76 12.65 2.63
CA THR A 131 1.96 12.47 1.83
C THR A 131 3.06 13.45 2.25
N ILE A 132 2.70 14.71 2.48
CA ILE A 132 3.63 15.76 2.93
C ILE A 132 4.20 15.44 4.30
N VAL A 133 3.36 15.05 5.27
CA VAL A 133 3.79 14.65 6.62
C VAL A 133 4.76 13.47 6.57
N ASN A 134 4.50 12.48 5.72
CA ASN A 134 5.39 11.32 5.55
C ASN A 134 6.77 11.73 5.03
N VAL A 135 6.84 12.66 4.07
CA VAL A 135 8.11 13.19 3.54
C VAL A 135 8.84 14.01 4.59
N LEU A 136 8.15 14.91 5.30
CA LEU A 136 8.76 15.70 6.38
C LEU A 136 9.34 14.81 7.48
N SER A 137 8.65 13.72 7.82
CA SER A 137 9.12 12.73 8.81
C SER A 137 10.34 11.95 8.30
N ALA A 138 10.37 11.62 7.01
CA ALA A 138 11.55 11.02 6.38
C ALA A 138 12.75 11.98 6.41
N CYS A 139 12.53 13.26 6.12
CA CYS A 139 13.57 14.29 6.11
C CYS A 139 14.10 14.65 7.51
N SER A 140 13.27 14.62 8.56
CA SER A 140 13.75 14.85 9.93
C SER A 140 14.62 13.70 10.45
N SER A 141 14.43 12.50 9.88
CA SER A 141 15.16 11.29 10.25
C SER A 141 16.50 11.16 9.51
N THR A 142 16.69 11.84 8.38
CA THR A 142 17.97 11.90 7.66
C THR A 142 18.81 13.09 8.11
N ARG A 143 19.93 12.82 8.79
CA ARG A 143 20.91 13.85 9.23
C ARG A 143 21.65 14.60 8.09
N HIS A 144 21.22 14.50 6.84
CA HIS A 144 21.90 15.14 5.69
C HIS A 144 20.94 15.89 4.75
N SER A 145 21.14 17.22 4.69
CA SER A 145 21.05 18.19 3.58
C SER A 145 19.95 18.16 2.49
N THR A 146 19.04 17.18 2.42
CA THR A 146 18.01 17.15 1.34
C THR A 146 16.87 18.16 1.59
N ILE A 147 16.76 18.70 2.81
CA ILE A 147 15.75 19.69 3.22
C ILE A 147 15.76 20.94 2.32
N TYR A 148 16.94 21.39 1.86
CA TYR A 148 17.05 22.60 1.04
C TYR A 148 16.51 22.43 -0.40
N LYS A 149 16.42 21.22 -0.94
CA LYS A 149 15.91 21.01 -2.32
C LYS A 149 14.39 20.94 -2.39
N LEU A 150 13.71 20.47 -1.34
CA LEU A 150 12.25 20.38 -1.32
C LEU A 150 11.55 21.72 -1.04
N LEU A 151 12.22 22.67 -0.37
CA LEU A 151 11.65 23.98 -0.05
C LEU A 151 11.87 25.06 -1.12
N VAL A 152 12.71 24.81 -2.12
CA VAL A 152 13.07 25.80 -3.17
C VAL A 152 12.35 25.53 -4.50
N GLU A 153 11.73 24.35 -4.66
CA GLU A 153 11.03 23.95 -5.91
C GLU A 153 9.53 23.63 -5.70
N VAL A 154 8.93 24.05 -4.58
CA VAL A 154 7.47 24.06 -4.37
C VAL A 154 6.96 25.49 -4.48
#